data_AF-A0A086MUY4-F1
#
_entry.id   AF-A0A086MUY4-F1
#
_cell.length_a   1.000
_cell.length_b   1.000
_cell.length_c   1.000
_cell.angle_alpha   90.00
_cell.angle_beta   90.00
_cell.angle_gamma   90.00
#
_symmetry.space_group_name_H-M   'P 1'
#
loop_
_entity.id
_entity.type
_entity.pdbx_description
1 polymer ?
#
loop_
_entity_poly.entity_id
_entity_poly.type
_entity_poly.pdbx_seq_one_letter_code
_entity_poly.pdbx_strand_id
1 'polypeptide(L)'
;MGSAPSGFATHDSVAEGDPAGWTETVLTNVLGPALLIRASVDALEETRGRIVLVGSVAGVVPTPGNIYGAAKWAVTGLAESTGARSPGGVSA
;
A
#
# COMPACT_ATOMS: atom_id res chain seq x y z
N MET A 1 -16.05 -4.73 23.23
CA MET A 1 -15.23 -5.78 22.59
C MET A 1 -14.33 -5.08 21.60
N GLY A 2 -13.02 -4.99 21.91
CA GLY A 2 -12.05 -4.33 21.05
C GLY A 2 -11.60 -5.27 19.94
N SER A 3 -11.80 -4.87 18.69
CA SER A 3 -11.28 -5.58 17.53
C SER A 3 -9.81 -5.19 17.31
N ALA A 4 -8.99 -6.19 17.04
CA ALA A 4 -7.53 -6.12 16.99
C ALA A 4 -7.01 -5.25 15.82
N PRO A 5 -5.86 -4.57 15.97
CA PRO A 5 -5.17 -3.94 14.85
C PRO A 5 -4.60 -5.07 14.00
N SER A 6 -5.15 -5.26 12.81
CA SER A 6 -4.67 -6.31 11.93
C SER A 6 -4.84 -5.87 10.49
N GLY A 7 -3.72 -5.76 9.78
CA GLY A 7 -3.65 -5.55 8.34
C GLY A 7 -4.17 -6.75 7.55
N PHE A 8 -5.40 -7.19 7.81
CA PHE A 8 -6.10 -8.22 7.08
C PHE A 8 -7.40 -7.66 6.50
N ALA A 9 -7.68 -8.05 5.26
CA ALA A 9 -8.78 -7.57 4.44
C ALA A 9 -10.12 -7.58 5.18
N THR A 10 -10.61 -6.40 5.55
CA THR A 10 -12.03 -6.21 5.85
C THR A 10 -12.79 -6.42 4.54
N HIS A 11 -13.65 -7.45 4.49
CA HIS A 11 -14.58 -7.68 3.38
C HIS A 11 -15.76 -6.69 3.44
N ASP A 12 -15.49 -5.48 3.90
CA ASP A 12 -16.49 -4.48 4.22
C ASP A 12 -16.65 -3.51 3.06
N SER A 13 -17.90 -3.18 2.74
CA SER A 13 -18.21 -2.13 1.79
C SER A 13 -18.14 -0.75 2.46
N VAL A 14 -17.99 0.32 1.70
CA VAL A 14 -18.01 1.72 2.14
C VAL A 14 -19.41 2.09 2.62
N ALA A 15 -20.44 1.37 2.15
CA ALA A 15 -21.83 1.60 2.56
C ALA A 15 -22.15 0.99 3.94
N GLU A 16 -21.54 -0.13 4.30
CA GLU A 16 -21.93 -0.94 5.47
C GLU A 16 -20.79 -1.19 6.47
N GLY A 17 -19.55 -0.89 6.08
CA GLY A 17 -18.34 -1.15 6.86
C GLY A 17 -18.15 -0.19 8.02
N ASP A 18 -17.35 -0.62 9.00
CA ASP A 18 -16.96 0.21 10.15
C ASP A 18 -15.80 1.16 9.78
N PRO A 19 -16.01 2.48 9.78
CA PRO A 19 -14.95 3.44 9.47
C PRO A 19 -13.76 3.40 10.45
N ALA A 20 -13.92 2.84 11.65
CA ALA A 20 -12.84 2.78 12.65
C ALA A 20 -11.59 2.05 12.12
N GLY A 21 -11.75 1.02 11.28
CA GLY A 21 -10.64 0.25 10.69
C GLY A 21 -10.07 0.84 9.39
N TRP A 22 -10.75 1.82 8.78
CA TRP A 22 -10.37 2.35 7.47
C TRP A 22 -9.09 3.18 7.53
N THR A 23 -8.96 4.01 8.58
CA THR A 23 -7.74 4.80 8.79
C THR A 23 -6.53 3.89 8.94
N GLU A 24 -6.62 2.82 9.73
CA GLU A 24 -5.53 1.86 9.89
C GLU A 24 -5.19 1.17 8.57
N THR A 25 -6.20 0.83 7.76
CA THR A 25 -6.01 0.25 6.42
C THR A 25 -5.18 1.17 5.52
N VAL A 26 -5.50 2.47 5.48
CA VAL A 26 -4.77 3.46 4.68
C VAL A 26 -3.37 3.69 5.23
N LEU A 27 -3.23 3.88 6.55
CA LEU A 27 -1.95 4.10 7.19
C LEU A 27 -0.99 2.93 6.94
N THR A 28 -1.48 1.70 7.07
CA THR A 28 -0.66 0.48 6.92
C THR A 28 -0.30 0.21 5.45
N ASN A 29 -1.26 0.34 4.54
CA ASN A 29 -1.05 -0.09 3.15
C ASN A 29 -0.49 1.02 2.24
N VAL A 30 -0.66 2.29 2.60
CA VAL A 30 -0.25 3.43 1.75
C VAL A 30 0.85 4.23 2.42
N LEU A 31 0.58 4.77 3.62
CA LEU A 31 1.55 5.65 4.28
C LEU A 31 2.79 4.88 4.75
N GLY A 32 2.62 3.68 5.31
CA GLY A 32 3.72 2.83 5.75
C GLY A 32 4.76 2.59 4.65
N PRO A 33 4.37 2.08 3.46
CA PRO A 33 5.29 1.93 2.33
C PRO A 33 5.94 3.23 1.87
N ALA A 34 5.20 4.35 1.82
CA ALA A 34 5.76 5.66 1.45
C ALA A 34 6.84 6.12 2.44
N LEU A 35 6.61 5.93 3.74
CA LEU A 35 7.59 6.24 4.79
C LEU A 35 8.81 5.32 4.70
N LEU A 36 8.62 4.04 4.36
CA LEU A 36 9.73 3.10 4.16
C LEU A 36 10.61 3.52 2.98
N ILE A 37 10.02 3.90 1.85
CA ILE A 37 10.76 4.45 0.69
C ILE A 37 11.57 5.67 1.15
N ARG A 38 10.91 6.65 1.78
CA ARG A 38 11.57 7.87 2.26
C ARG A 38 12.73 7.58 3.21
N ALA A 39 12.59 6.58 4.09
CA ALA A 39 13.62 6.23 5.06
C ALA A 39 14.79 5.43 4.47
N SER A 40 14.63 4.85 3.28
CA SER A 40 15.63 3.96 2.68
C SER A 40 16.25 4.46 1.38
N VAL A 41 15.72 5.54 0.78
CA VAL A 41 16.12 6.01 -0.56
C VAL A 41 17.63 6.26 -0.68
N ASP A 42 18.25 6.99 0.25
CA ASP A 42 19.69 7.29 0.19
C ASP A 42 20.55 6.01 0.20
N ALA A 43 20.21 5.06 1.07
CA ALA A 43 20.94 3.78 1.18
C ALA A 43 20.72 2.89 -0.05
N LEU A 44 19.52 2.93 -0.64
CA LEU A 44 19.23 2.21 -1.88
C LEU A 44 20.00 2.80 -3.06
N GLU A 45 20.15 4.12 -3.13
CA GLU A 45 20.97 4.79 -4.15
C GLU A 45 22.45 4.42 -4.03
N GLU A 46 23.01 4.52 -2.82
CA GLU A 46 24.42 4.19 -2.55
C GLU A 46 24.75 2.74 -2.94
N THR A 47 23.85 1.82 -2.58
CA THR A 47 24.07 0.38 -2.78
C THR A 47 23.57 -0.14 -4.13
N ARG A 48 22.89 0.70 -4.92
CA ARG A 48 22.07 0.27 -6.07
C ARG A 48 21.08 -0.85 -5.68
N GLY A 49 20.57 -0.75 -4.46
CA GLY A 49 19.56 -1.64 -3.90
C GLY A 49 18.21 -1.47 -4.59
N ARG A 50 17.26 -2.36 -4.27
CA ARG A 50 15.91 -2.33 -4.83
C ARG A 50 14.87 -2.42 -3.73
N ILE A 51 13.76 -1.71 -3.92
CA ILE A 51 12.56 -1.88 -3.10
C ILE A 51 11.47 -2.59 -3.90
N VAL A 52 10.79 -3.53 -3.26
CA VAL A 52 9.67 -4.27 -3.86
C VAL A 52 8.42 -3.96 -3.05
N LEU A 53 7.41 -3.37 -3.69
CA LEU A 53 6.10 -3.15 -3.10
C LEU A 53 5.20 -4.35 -3.41
N VAL A 54 4.60 -4.93 -2.37
CA VAL A 54 3.73 -6.10 -2.52
C VAL A 54 2.30 -5.65 -2.83
N GLY A 55 1.89 -5.84 -4.09
CA GLY A 55 0.53 -5.62 -4.54
C GLY A 55 -0.45 -6.72 -4.09
N SER A 56 -1.69 -6.60 -4.56
CA SER A 56 -2.74 -7.60 -4.36
C SER A 56 -3.60 -7.69 -5.61
N VAL A 57 -4.25 -8.84 -5.85
CA VAL A 57 -5.29 -8.98 -6.88
C VAL A 57 -6.38 -7.92 -6.68
N ALA A 58 -6.72 -7.58 -5.44
CA ALA A 58 -7.68 -6.52 -5.12
C ALA A 58 -7.24 -5.11 -5.58
N GLY A 59 -5.95 -4.90 -5.84
CA GLY A 59 -5.41 -3.66 -6.42
C GLY A 59 -5.38 -3.65 -7.94
N VAL A 60 -5.79 -4.75 -8.59
CA VAL A 60 -5.86 -4.88 -10.06
C VAL A 60 -7.29 -5.12 -10.51
N VAL A 61 -8.02 -5.97 -9.79
CA VAL A 61 -9.44 -6.26 -10.00
C VAL A 61 -10.23 -5.51 -8.92
N PRO A 62 -10.88 -4.38 -9.27
CA PRO A 62 -11.66 -3.62 -8.31
C PRO A 62 -12.79 -4.49 -7.79
N THR A 63 -12.83 -4.70 -6.47
CA THR A 63 -14.02 -5.24 -5.81
C THR A 63 -14.88 -4.03 -5.41
N PRO A 64 -16.15 -3.96 -5.84
CA PRO A 64 -16.98 -2.80 -5.59
C PRO A 64 -17.05 -2.46 -4.11
N GLY A 65 -16.76 -1.20 -3.81
CA GLY A 65 -17.08 -0.59 -2.54
C GLY A 65 -16.17 -0.90 -1.37
N ASN A 66 -15.01 -1.55 -1.45
CA ASN A 66 -14.18 -1.75 -0.25
C ASN A 66 -12.95 -0.82 -0.18
N ILE A 67 -12.60 -0.38 1.04
CA ILE A 67 -11.46 0.53 1.28
C ILE A 67 -10.11 -0.16 1.04
N TYR A 68 -10.06 -1.48 1.26
CA TYR A 68 -8.86 -2.28 1.09
C TYR A 68 -8.39 -2.31 -0.37
N GLY A 69 -9.31 -2.52 -1.32
CA GLY A 69 -9.03 -2.51 -2.75
C GLY A 69 -8.53 -1.15 -3.23
N ALA A 70 -9.16 -0.07 -2.75
CA ALA A 70 -8.68 1.30 -3.00
C ALA A 70 -7.25 1.50 -2.47
N ALA A 71 -6.95 1.06 -1.24
CA ALA A 71 -5.62 1.14 -0.67
C ALA A 71 -4.59 0.31 -1.45
N LYS A 72 -4.96 -0.88 -1.95
CA LYS A 72 -4.07 -1.70 -2.79
C LYS A 72 -3.88 -1.14 -4.20
N TRP A 73 -4.85 -0.41 -4.74
CA TRP A 73 -4.66 0.36 -5.97
C TRP A 73 -3.65 1.50 -5.75
N ALA A 74 -3.73 2.19 -4.61
CA ALA A 74 -2.78 3.23 -4.24
C ALA A 74 -1.33 2.71 -4.12
N VAL A 75 -1.10 1.46 -3.71
CA VAL A 75 0.24 0.84 -3.75
C VAL A 75 0.80 0.79 -5.17
N THR A 76 -0.03 0.48 -6.16
CA THR A 76 0.39 0.51 -7.58
C THR A 76 0.74 1.94 -8.00
N GLY A 77 -0.11 2.92 -7.66
CA GLY A 77 0.15 4.33 -7.95
C GLY A 77 1.43 4.85 -7.29
N LEU A 78 1.73 4.40 -6.07
CA LEU A 78 2.98 4.71 -5.37
C LEU A 78 4.18 4.13 -6.13
N ALA A 79 4.13 2.86 -6.54
CA ALA A 79 5.20 2.23 -7.31
C ALA A 79 5.51 2.97 -8.62
N GLU A 80 4.47 3.43 -9.33
CA GLU A 80 4.63 4.22 -10.57
C GLU A 80 5.22 5.59 -10.30
N SER A 81 4.74 6.27 -9.25
CA SER A 81 5.17 7.63 -8.91
C SER A 81 6.61 7.70 -8.44
N THR A 82 7.14 6.61 -7.87
CA THR A 82 8.53 6.50 -7.38
C THR A 82 9.41 5.62 -8.29
N GLY A 83 9.00 5.35 -9.53
CA GLY A 83 9.83 4.62 -10.50
C GLY A 83 10.15 3.15 -10.15
N ALA A 84 9.44 2.53 -9.21
CA ALA A 84 9.73 1.18 -8.72
C ALA A 84 9.39 0.05 -9.73
N ARG A 85 8.68 0.36 -10.83
CA ARG A 85 8.14 -0.65 -11.77
C ARG A 85 9.06 -1.06 -12.94
N SER A 86 10.23 -0.44 -13.10
CA SER A 86 11.17 -0.82 -14.17
C SER A 86 12.03 -2.04 -13.79
N PRO A 87 12.38 -2.94 -14.75
CA PRO A 87 13.33 -4.02 -14.51
C PRO A 87 14.72 -3.42 -14.23
N GLY A 88 15.02 -3.27 -12.93
CA GLY A 88 16.13 -2.49 -12.41
C GLY A 88 15.79 -1.55 -11.24
N GLY A 89 14.52 -1.46 -10.83
CA GLY A 89 13.97 -0.39 -9.99
C GLY A 89 14.74 -0.06 -8.71
N VAL A 90 15.45 1.06 -8.75
CA VAL A 90 15.14 2.30 -8.01
C VAL A 90 15.27 3.48 -8.99
N SER A 91 14.42 4.50 -8.86
CA SER A 91 14.82 5.87 -9.20
C SER A 91 14.22 6.82 -8.17
N ALA A 92 15.06 7.74 -7.71
CA ALA A 92 14.77 8.81 -6.75
C ALA A 92 13.46 9.56 -7.01
#